data_AF-A0A3M1GVD5-F1
#
_entry.id   AF-A0A3M1GVD5-F1
#
_cell.length_a   1.000
_cell.length_b   1.000
_cell.length_c   1.000
_cell.angle_alpha   90.00
_cell.angle_beta   90.00
_cell.angle_gamma   90.00
#
_symmetry.space_group_name_H-M   'P 1'
#
loop_
_entity.id
_entity.type
_entity.pdbx_description
1 polymer ?
#
loop_
_entity_poly.entity_id
_entity_poly.type
_entity_poly.pdbx_seq_one_letter_code
_entity_poly.pdbx_strand_id
1 'polypeptide(L)' 'MPAEWEPHRGTWLVWPHNDETWPGRLEAVQQAYAHLIAALAAGEWVFVVVASEEHRRTL' A
#
# COMPACT_ATOMS: atom_id res chain seq x y z
N MET A 1 8.14 23.30 1.11
CA MET A 1 7.56 21.96 0.90
C MET A 1 7.29 21.84 -0.60
N PRO A 2 7.83 20.83 -1.28
CA PRO A 2 7.53 20.56 -2.70
C PRO A 2 6.04 20.32 -2.91
N ALA A 3 5.53 20.59 -4.10
CA ALA A 3 4.15 20.25 -4.44
C ALA A 3 4.00 18.76 -4.78
N GLU A 4 2.79 18.22 -4.62
CA GLU A 4 2.47 16.81 -4.92
C GLU A 4 2.54 16.45 -6.41
N TRP A 5 2.69 17.43 -7.31
CA TRP A 5 2.87 17.19 -8.75
C TRP A 5 4.33 17.29 -9.19
N GLU A 6 5.25 17.60 -8.28
CA GLU A 6 6.67 17.55 -8.58
C GLU A 6 7.14 16.08 -8.72
N PRO A 7 8.20 15.79 -9.48
CA PRO A 7 8.69 14.43 -9.64
C PRO A 7 8.95 13.73 -8.29
N HIS A 8 8.28 12.60 -8.08
CA HIS A 8 8.45 11.80 -6.89
C HIS A 8 9.63 10.84 -7.03
N ARG A 9 10.29 10.53 -5.91
CA ARG A 9 11.17 9.37 -5.82
C ARG A 9 10.38 8.06 -5.73
N GLY A 10 9.18 8.14 -5.16
CA GLY A 10 8.26 7.03 -4.98
C GLY A 10 7.27 7.30 -3.86
N THR A 11 6.25 6.46 -3.79
CA THR A 11 5.14 6.55 -2.84
C THR A 11 5.28 5.51 -1.74
N TRP A 12 5.03 5.92 -0.50
CA TRP A 12 5.02 5.04 0.67
C TRP A 12 3.59 4.64 1.02
N LEU A 13 3.36 3.35 1.22
CA LEU A 13 2.08 2.79 1.64
C LEU A 13 2.29 1.84 2.83
N VAL A 14 1.31 1.78 3.72
CA VAL A 14 1.27 0.81 4.81
C VAL A 14 0.26 -0.27 4.46
N TRP A 15 0.68 -1.53 4.48
CA TRP A 15 -0.20 -2.65 4.14
C TRP A 15 -1.35 -2.78 5.15
N PRO A 16 -2.62 -2.85 4.71
CA PRO A 16 -3.76 -3.02 5.60
C PRO A 16 -3.69 -4.36 6.31
N HIS A 17 -3.71 -4.34 7.64
CA HIS A 17 -3.67 -5.56 8.47
C HIS A 17 -4.56 -5.49 9.72
N ASN A 18 -5.12 -4.33 10.07
CA ASN A 18 -5.96 -4.16 11.25
C ASN A 18 -7.45 -4.34 10.90
N ASP A 19 -8.06 -5.42 11.38
CA ASP A 19 -9.49 -5.69 11.19
C ASP A 19 -10.39 -4.68 11.94
N GLU A 20 -9.94 -4.12 13.07
CA GLU A 20 -10.73 -3.10 13.78
C GLU A 20 -10.91 -1.82 12.95
N THR A 21 -9.93 -1.52 12.08
CA THR A 21 -10.02 -0.42 11.11
C THR A 21 -10.95 -0.76 9.94
N TRP A 22 -11.02 -2.04 9.57
CA TRP A 22 -11.79 -2.54 8.43
C TRP A 22 -12.71 -3.72 8.78
N PRO A 23 -13.69 -3.55 9.69
CA PRO A 23 -14.44 -4.69 10.22
C PRO A 23 -15.15 -5.47 9.12
N GLY A 24 -14.80 -6.75 8.97
CA GLY A 24 -15.37 -7.64 7.96
C GLY A 24 -15.05 -7.27 6.51
N ARG A 25 -14.07 -6.38 6.28
CA ARG A 25 -13.69 -5.89 4.94
C ARG A 25 -12.19 -5.89 4.69
N LEU A 26 -11.37 -6.37 5.62
CA LEU A 26 -9.92 -6.31 5.52
C LEU A 26 -9.39 -6.91 4.21
N GLU A 27 -9.89 -8.09 3.81
CA GLU A 27 -9.50 -8.75 2.57
C GLU A 27 -9.84 -7.90 1.33
N ALA A 28 -11.06 -7.34 1.26
CA ALA A 28 -11.46 -6.48 0.15
C ALA A 28 -10.59 -5.22 0.05
N VAL A 29 -10.18 -4.65 1.19
CA VAL A 29 -9.27 -3.51 1.25
C VAL A 29 -7.86 -3.90 0.81
N GLN A 30 -7.36 -5.06 1.22
CA GLN A 30 -6.07 -5.58 0.74
C GLN A 30 -6.06 -5.77 -0.78
N GLN A 31 -7.13 -6.29 -1.38
CA GLN A 31 -7.26 -6.38 -2.83
C GLN A 31 -7.27 -5.01 -3.51
N ALA A 32 -7.96 -4.03 -2.94
CA ALA A 32 -7.93 -2.66 -3.45
C ALA A 32 -6.53 -2.03 -3.37
N TYR A 33 -5.79 -2.29 -2.28
CA TYR A 33 -4.40 -1.86 -2.13
C TYR A 33 -3.48 -2.53 -3.15
N ALA A 34 -3.66 -3.82 -3.43
CA ALA A 34 -2.88 -4.51 -4.47
C ALA A 34 -3.08 -3.85 -5.85
N HIS A 35 -4.33 -3.52 -6.22
CA HIS A 35 -4.60 -2.78 -7.46
C HIS A 35 -3.98 -1.38 -7.47
N LEU A 36 -4.04 -0.65 -6.35
CA LEU A 36 -3.40 0.66 -6.20
C LEU A 36 -1.89 0.57 -6.40
N ILE A 37 -1.23 -0.38 -5.71
CA ILE A 37 0.21 -0.62 -5.81
C ILE A 37 0.59 -0.94 -7.25
N ALA A 38 -0.15 -1.82 -7.92
CA ALA A 38 0.11 -2.18 -9.32
C ALA A 38 -0.01 -0.97 -10.26
N ALA A 39 -1.00 -0.09 -10.04
CA ALA A 39 -1.16 1.13 -10.84
C ALA A 39 -0.02 2.14 -10.61
N LEU A 40 0.40 2.34 -9.36
CA LEU A 40 1.50 3.25 -9.02
C LEU A 40 2.86 2.74 -9.50
N ALA A 41 3.09 1.43 -9.38
CA ALA A 41 4.36 0.79 -9.77
C ALA A 41 4.67 0.93 -11.27
N ALA A 42 3.68 1.27 -12.11
CA ALA A 42 3.91 1.58 -13.51
C ALA A 42 4.60 2.93 -13.74
N GLY A 43 4.51 3.86 -12.78
CA GLY A 43 5.03 5.23 -12.90
C GLY A 43 6.14 5.59 -11.91
N GLU A 44 6.17 4.97 -10.74
CA GLU A 44 7.12 5.31 -9.68
C GLU A 44 7.44 4.12 -8.76
N TRP A 45 8.45 4.28 -7.91
CA TRP A 45 8.73 3.29 -6.87
C TRP A 45 7.62 3.27 -5.84
N VAL A 46 7.20 2.07 -5.43
CA VAL A 46 6.25 1.90 -4.33
C VAL A 46 6.96 1.20 -3.17
N PHE A 47 6.98 1.85 -2.01
CA PHE A 47 7.53 1.31 -0.78
C PHE A 47 6.39 0.87 0.13
N VAL A 48 6.19 -0.44 0.26
CA VAL A 48 5.13 -1.00 1.09
C VAL A 48 5.69 -1.45 2.44
N VAL A 49 5.18 -0.85 3.51
CA VAL A 49 5.52 -1.19 4.90
C VAL A 49 4.56 -2.25 5.40
N VAL A 50 5.10 -3.37 5.88
CA VAL A 50 4.34 -4.47 6.49
C VAL A 50 4.61 -4.56 7.99
N ALA A 51 3.62 -5.02 8.75
CA ALA A 51 3.70 -5.07 10.22
C ALA A 51 4.65 -6.16 10.74
N SER A 52 4.91 -7.21 9.96
CA SER A 52 5.78 -8.32 10.33
C SER A 52 6.31 -9.07 9.11
N GLU A 53 7.31 -9.92 9.32
CA GLU A 53 7.81 -10.85 8.29
C GLU A 53 6.72 -11.79 7.78
N GLU A 54 5.81 -12.22 8.67
CA GLU A 54 4.69 -13.09 8.32
C GLU A 54 3.76 -12.42 7.30
N HIS A 55 3.45 -11.13 7.50
CA HIS A 55 2.64 -10.35 6.56
C HIS A 55 3.32 -10.07 5.21
N ARG A 56 4.63 -10.33 5.07
CA ARG A 56 5.29 -10.24 3.75
C ARG A 56 4.78 -11.31 2.79
N ARG A 57 4.30 -12.45 3.30
CA ARG A 57 3.83 -13.58 2.46
C ARG A 57 2.44 -13.35 1.84
N THR A 58 1.70 -12.36 2.32
CA THR A 58 0.36 -12.02 1.83
C THR A 58 0.36 -10.88 0.81
N LEU A 59 1.55 -10.45 0.40
CA LEU A 59 1.82 -9.45 -0.65
C LEU A 59 2.11 -10.17 -1.97
#